data_AF-D0WAG9-F1
#
_entry.id   AF-D0WAG9-F1
#
_cell.length_a   1.000
_cell.length_b   1.000
_cell.length_c   1.000
_cell.angle_alpha   90.00
_cell.angle_beta   90.00
_cell.angle_gamma   90.00
#
_symmetry.space_group_name_H-M   'P 1'
#
loop_
_entity.id
_entity.type
_entity.pdbx_description
1 polymer ?
#
loop_
_entity_poly.entity_id
_entity_poly.type
_entity_poly.pdbx_seq_one_letter_code
_entity_poly.pdbx_strand_id
1 'polypeptide(L)'
;MHKILPIAHVLSRLGMLFSFILLIPAALSYAFSDGAYTAFATTATVTLSGSCIVRLATLRFRRELRPRDGFTLVLMLWLAFAAMAAMPMYLYFPNMGFTDAFFESMSGLTTTGATVIPHVDGLAPSVNFWRHMLNWLGGMGIIVLAVAILPMLGVGGTQLFKAEIPGIDKESKMSPRISQVAKNSGSATP
;
A
#
# COMPACT_ATOMS: atom_id res chain seq x y z
N MET A 1 -13.55 -18.37 4.24
CA MET A 1 -13.74 -16.93 4.52
C MET A 1 -12.79 -16.35 5.58
N HIS A 2 -12.19 -17.14 6.49
CA HIS A 2 -11.26 -16.63 7.53
C HIS A 2 -9.89 -16.09 7.05
N LYS A 3 -9.54 -16.23 5.76
CA LYS A 3 -8.26 -15.76 5.21
C LYS A 3 -8.25 -14.26 4.88
N ILE A 4 -9.40 -13.64 4.61
CA ILE A 4 -9.51 -12.24 4.17
C ILE A 4 -9.58 -11.28 5.38
N LEU A 5 -10.05 -11.75 6.53
CA LEU A 5 -10.24 -10.94 7.74
C LEU A 5 -8.94 -10.26 8.23
N PRO A 6 -7.76 -10.91 8.25
CA PRO A 6 -6.51 -10.23 8.57
C PRO A 6 -6.14 -9.13 7.56
N ILE A 7 -6.45 -9.34 6.27
CA ILE A 7 -6.20 -8.34 5.21
C ILE A 7 -7.11 -7.13 5.42
N ALA A 8 -8.41 -7.36 5.66
CA ALA A 8 -9.37 -6.31 6.00
C ALA A 8 -8.96 -5.52 7.25
N HIS A 9 -8.37 -6.19 8.25
CA HIS A 9 -7.81 -5.52 9.42
C HIS A 9 -6.69 -4.55 9.05
N VAL A 10 -5.76 -4.95 8.18
CA VAL A 10 -4.69 -4.04 7.72
C VAL A 10 -5.24 -2.91 6.85
N LEU A 11 -6.11 -3.22 5.89
CA LEU A 11 -6.76 -2.22 5.03
C LEU A 11 -7.54 -1.19 5.84
N SER A 12 -8.22 -1.60 6.91
CA SER A 12 -8.94 -0.66 7.77
C SER A 12 -8.01 0.39 8.41
N ARG A 13 -6.80 0.00 8.81
CA ARG A 13 -5.81 0.95 9.36
C ARG A 13 -5.33 1.92 8.29
N LEU A 14 -5.07 1.41 7.08
CA LEU A 14 -4.65 2.22 5.94
C LEU A 14 -5.77 3.16 5.47
N GLY A 15 -7.03 2.72 5.50
CA GLY A 15 -8.21 3.56 5.21
C GLY A 15 -8.40 4.68 6.23
N MET A 16 -8.15 4.44 7.52
CA MET A 16 -8.10 5.51 8.52
C MET A 16 -7.02 6.55 8.18
N LEU A 17 -5.81 6.13 7.80
CA LEU A 17 -4.76 7.05 7.38
C LEU A 17 -5.16 7.85 6.13
N PHE A 18 -5.77 7.17 5.15
CA PHE A 18 -6.28 7.79 3.94
C PHE A 18 -7.35 8.86 4.22
N SER A 19 -8.21 8.64 5.22
CA SER A 19 -9.20 9.63 5.65
C SER A 19 -8.57 10.93 6.16
N PHE A 20 -7.42 10.86 6.83
CA PHE A 20 -6.70 12.06 7.26
C PHE A 20 -6.05 12.80 6.08
N ILE A 21 -5.59 12.07 5.06
CA ILE A 21 -5.05 12.68 3.84
C ILE A 21 -6.14 13.47 3.10
N LEU A 22 -7.38 12.98 3.08
CA LEU A 22 -8.54 13.69 2.52
C LEU A 22 -8.87 15.00 3.24
N LEU A 23 -8.39 15.21 4.47
CA LEU A 23 -8.57 16.48 5.18
C LEU A 23 -7.70 17.60 4.59
N ILE A 24 -6.60 17.28 3.91
CA ILE A 24 -5.73 18.26 3.26
C ILE A 24 -6.46 19.01 2.13
N PRO A 25 -7.04 18.34 1.11
CA PRO A 25 -7.83 19.03 0.09
C PRO A 25 -9.13 19.62 0.66
N ALA A 26 -9.70 19.06 1.73
CA ALA A 26 -10.83 19.69 2.42
C ALA A 26 -10.44 21.05 3.02
N ALA A 27 -9.32 21.12 3.74
CA ALA A 27 -8.81 22.37 4.30
C ALA A 27 -8.45 23.38 3.20
N LEU A 28 -7.86 22.89 2.09
CA LEU A 28 -7.56 23.71 0.92
C LEU A 28 -8.85 24.28 0.30
N SER A 29 -9.87 23.44 0.12
CA SER A 29 -11.17 23.87 -0.41
C SER A 29 -11.84 24.91 0.49
N TYR A 30 -11.73 24.74 1.81
CA TYR A 30 -12.23 25.74 2.78
C TYR A 30 -11.48 27.07 2.66
N ALA A 31 -10.15 27.03 2.54
CA ALA A 31 -9.33 28.24 2.40
C ALA A 31 -9.58 28.99 1.07
N PHE A 32 -9.77 28.26 -0.02
CA PHE A 32 -10.02 28.84 -1.35
C PHE A 32 -11.52 29.07 -1.65
N SER A 33 -12.42 28.61 -0.78
CA SER A 33 -13.88 28.69 -0.95
C SER A 33 -14.37 28.19 -2.32
N ASP A 34 -13.76 27.11 -2.82
CA ASP A 34 -13.96 26.60 -4.19
C ASP A 34 -15.14 25.61 -4.32
N GLY A 35 -15.92 25.41 -3.27
CA GLY A 35 -17.13 24.59 -3.26
C GLY A 35 -16.92 23.08 -3.08
N ALA A 36 -15.69 22.57 -3.08
CA ALA A 36 -15.41 21.13 -2.94
C ALA A 36 -15.36 20.63 -1.49
N TYR A 37 -15.50 21.52 -0.50
CA TYR A 37 -15.26 21.21 0.91
C TYR A 37 -16.16 20.09 1.40
N THR A 38 -17.44 20.16 1.07
CA THR A 38 -18.44 19.17 1.47
C THR A 38 -18.12 17.80 0.89
N ALA A 39 -17.68 17.72 -0.38
CA ALA A 39 -17.31 16.46 -1.03
C ALA A 39 -16.11 15.79 -0.35
N PHE A 40 -15.05 16.55 -0.04
CA PHE A 40 -13.89 16.00 0.67
C PHE A 40 -14.17 15.68 2.14
N ALA A 41 -14.87 16.54 2.87
CA ALA A 41 -15.18 16.35 4.29
C ALA A 41 -16.13 15.17 4.53
N THR A 42 -17.16 15.02 3.69
CA THR A 42 -18.08 13.87 3.75
C THR A 42 -17.35 12.57 3.41
N THR A 43 -16.52 12.56 2.37
CA THR A 43 -15.69 11.40 2.03
C THR A 43 -14.78 11.03 3.20
N ALA A 44 -14.05 12.00 3.78
CA ALA A 44 -13.15 11.75 4.90
C ALA A 44 -13.90 11.13 6.08
N THR A 45 -15.07 11.69 6.44
CA THR A 45 -15.89 11.20 7.55
C THR A 45 -16.41 9.79 7.29
N VAL A 46 -17.01 9.53 6.12
CA VAL A 46 -17.51 8.21 5.73
C VAL A 46 -16.40 7.17 5.70
N THR A 47 -15.24 7.54 5.13
CA THR A 47 -14.07 6.67 5.06
C THR A 47 -13.53 6.34 6.45
N LEU A 48 -13.43 7.34 7.34
CA LEU A 48 -12.98 7.15 8.71
C LEU A 48 -13.94 6.26 9.50
N SER A 49 -15.24 6.55 9.45
CA SER A 49 -16.28 5.75 10.12
C SER A 49 -16.32 4.32 9.60
N GLY A 50 -16.34 4.13 8.28
CA GLY A 50 -16.33 2.80 7.66
C GLY A 50 -15.07 2.01 8.02
N SER A 51 -13.91 2.65 7.96
CA SER A 51 -12.64 2.02 8.37
C SER A 51 -12.62 1.68 9.86
N CYS A 52 -13.17 2.53 10.73
CA CYS A 52 -13.29 2.26 12.16
C CYS A 52 -14.20 1.06 12.44
N ILE A 53 -15.35 0.97 11.77
CA ILE A 53 -16.27 -0.17 11.90
C ILE A 53 -15.58 -1.47 11.48
N VAL A 54 -14.93 -1.50 10.32
CA VAL A 54 -14.19 -2.69 9.84
C VAL A 54 -13.08 -3.04 10.81
N ARG A 55 -12.35 -2.05 11.34
CA ARG A 55 -11.29 -2.27 12.32
C ARG A 55 -11.84 -2.92 13.58
N LEU A 56 -12.91 -2.38 14.16
CA LEU A 56 -13.55 -2.91 15.37
C LEU A 56 -14.04 -4.34 15.16
N ALA A 57 -14.68 -4.62 14.02
CA ALA A 57 -15.15 -5.95 13.65
C ALA A 57 -14.00 -6.97 13.45
N THR A 58 -12.81 -6.50 13.09
CA THR A 58 -11.64 -7.35 12.78
C THR A 58 -10.59 -7.41 13.90
N LEU A 59 -10.80 -6.76 15.04
CA LEU A 59 -9.84 -6.69 16.15
C LEU A 59 -9.33 -8.05 16.65
N ARG A 60 -10.16 -9.09 16.53
CA ARG A 60 -9.88 -10.47 16.97
C ARG A 60 -9.03 -11.26 15.98
N PHE A 61 -8.81 -10.76 14.76
CA PHE A 61 -8.14 -11.47 13.67
C PHE A 61 -6.72 -10.96 13.40
N ARG A 62 -5.95 -10.74 14.47
CA ARG A 62 -4.53 -10.35 14.40
C ARG A 62 -3.66 -11.58 14.17
N ARG A 63 -3.56 -12.00 12.92
CA ARG A 63 -2.57 -13.00 12.51
C ARG A 63 -1.46 -12.31 11.73
N GLU A 64 -0.22 -12.74 11.94
CA GLU A 64 0.90 -12.35 11.08
C GLU A 64 0.60 -12.69 9.61
N LEU A 65 0.79 -11.68 8.75
CA LEU A 65 0.62 -11.82 7.32
C LEU A 65 1.69 -12.77 6.79
N ARG A 66 1.27 -13.83 6.10
CA ARG A 66 2.22 -14.71 5.40
C ARG A 66 2.61 -14.05 4.07
N PRO A 67 3.77 -14.36 3.49
CA PRO A 67 4.18 -13.82 2.19
C PRO A 67 3.11 -13.93 1.09
N ARG A 68 2.38 -15.05 1.05
CA ARG A 68 1.25 -15.28 0.12
C ARG A 68 0.06 -14.32 0.28
N ASP A 69 -0.13 -13.76 1.48
CA ASP A 69 -1.22 -12.81 1.75
C ASP A 69 -0.84 -11.40 1.21
N GLY A 70 0.45 -11.16 0.93
CA GLY A 70 0.97 -9.89 0.42
C GLY A 70 0.41 -9.50 -0.95
N PHE A 71 0.37 -10.42 -1.91
CA PHE A 71 -0.19 -10.13 -3.25
C PHE A 71 -1.67 -9.72 -3.18
N THR A 72 -2.47 -10.43 -2.40
CA THR A 72 -3.89 -10.11 -2.21
C THR A 72 -4.07 -8.78 -1.49
N LEU A 73 -3.23 -8.51 -0.48
CA LEU A 73 -3.25 -7.23 0.24
C LEU A 73 -2.95 -6.07 -0.68
N VAL A 74 -1.91 -6.16 -1.51
CA VAL A 74 -1.53 -5.10 -2.46
C VAL A 74 -2.68 -4.85 -3.44
N LEU A 75 -3.22 -5.89 -4.09
CA LEU A 75 -4.34 -5.74 -5.02
C LEU A 75 -5.54 -5.05 -4.37
N MET A 76 -5.94 -5.52 -3.18
CA MET A 76 -7.09 -4.95 -2.46
C MET A 76 -6.81 -3.53 -1.96
N LEU A 77 -5.56 -3.21 -1.63
CA LEU A 77 -5.15 -1.86 -1.23
C LEU A 77 -5.34 -0.87 -2.37
N TRP A 78 -4.82 -1.18 -3.56
CA TRP A 78 -4.95 -0.32 -4.74
C TRP A 78 -6.43 -0.09 -5.11
N LEU A 79 -7.24 -1.16 -5.12
CA LEU A 79 -8.67 -1.05 -5.42
C LEU A 79 -9.43 -0.24 -4.35
N ALA A 80 -9.16 -0.49 -3.07
CA ALA A 80 -9.80 0.24 -1.99
C ALA A 80 -9.42 1.73 -2.00
N PHE A 81 -8.14 2.03 -2.23
CA PHE A 81 -7.66 3.42 -2.30
C PHE A 81 -8.26 4.15 -3.49
N ALA A 82 -8.32 3.53 -4.67
CA ALA A 82 -8.96 4.11 -5.84
C ALA A 82 -10.46 4.36 -5.60
N ALA A 83 -11.17 3.42 -4.96
CA ALA A 83 -12.58 3.58 -4.63
C ALA A 83 -12.81 4.73 -3.62
N MET A 84 -11.99 4.82 -2.57
CA MET A 84 -12.06 5.92 -1.59
C MET A 84 -11.69 7.26 -2.24
N ALA A 85 -10.72 7.28 -3.14
CA ALA A 85 -10.26 8.48 -3.83
C ALA A 85 -11.23 9.01 -4.89
N ALA A 86 -12.09 8.14 -5.42
CA ALA A 86 -13.12 8.47 -6.40
C ALA A 86 -14.30 9.23 -5.78
N MET A 87 -14.63 8.93 -4.53
CA MET A 87 -15.77 9.52 -3.83
C MET A 87 -15.83 11.06 -3.84
N PRO A 88 -14.77 11.82 -3.52
CA PRO A 88 -14.85 13.28 -3.53
C PRO A 88 -15.04 13.84 -4.93
N MET A 89 -14.48 13.20 -5.97
CA MET A 89 -14.72 13.62 -7.36
C MET A 89 -16.16 13.31 -7.79
N TYR A 90 -16.65 12.11 -7.45
CA TYR A 90 -18.03 11.71 -7.73
C TYR A 90 -19.07 12.60 -7.04
N LEU A 91 -18.80 13.05 -5.81
CA LEU A 91 -19.68 13.95 -5.07
C LEU A 91 -19.58 15.41 -5.52
N TYR A 92 -18.41 15.83 -6.03
CA TYR A 92 -18.18 17.20 -6.50
C TYR A 92 -18.75 17.46 -7.90
N PHE A 93 -18.55 16.54 -8.84
CA PHE A 93 -19.00 16.71 -10.22
C PHE A 93 -20.41 16.12 -10.43
N PRO A 94 -21.44 16.94 -10.72
CA PRO A 94 -22.81 16.46 -10.83
C PRO A 94 -23.05 15.51 -12.02
N ASN A 95 -22.25 15.63 -13.08
CA ASN A 95 -22.40 14.86 -14.31
C ASN A 95 -21.34 13.74 -14.48
N MET A 96 -20.47 13.53 -13.49
CA MET A 96 -19.43 12.50 -13.57
C MET A 96 -19.97 11.17 -13.05
N GLY A 97 -19.91 10.13 -13.88
CA GLY A 97 -20.25 8.78 -13.43
C GLY A 97 -19.25 8.24 -12.41
N PHE A 98 -19.67 7.28 -11.58
CA PHE A 98 -18.75 6.62 -10.64
C PHE A 98 -17.56 5.96 -11.36
N THR A 99 -17.81 5.36 -12.53
CA THR A 99 -16.75 4.75 -13.36
C THR A 99 -15.70 5.77 -13.78
N ASP A 100 -16.11 6.98 -14.15
CA ASP A 100 -15.21 8.05 -14.57
C ASP A 100 -14.40 8.57 -13.38
N ALA A 101 -15.03 8.76 -12.22
CA ALA A 101 -14.36 9.14 -10.99
C ALA A 101 -13.36 8.07 -10.51
N PHE A 102 -13.73 6.79 -10.65
CA PHE A 102 -12.85 5.66 -10.36
C PHE A 102 -11.69 5.59 -11.35
N PHE A 103 -11.93 5.85 -12.64
CA PHE A 103 -10.90 5.90 -13.66
C PHE A 103 -9.90 7.03 -13.39
N GLU A 104 -10.36 8.26 -13.12
CA GLU A 104 -9.50 9.39 -12.71
C GLU A 104 -8.64 9.02 -11.50
N SER A 105 -9.27 8.45 -10.48
CA SER A 105 -8.60 8.13 -9.22
C SER A 105 -7.58 7.03 -9.38
N MET A 106 -7.92 5.98 -10.12
CA MET A 106 -7.02 4.88 -10.44
C MET A 106 -5.84 5.39 -11.27
N SER A 107 -6.11 6.16 -12.33
CA SER A 107 -5.09 6.77 -13.19
C SER A 107 -4.10 7.64 -12.42
N GLY A 108 -4.60 8.48 -11.51
CA GLY A 108 -3.76 9.30 -10.63
C GLY A 108 -2.94 8.44 -9.67
N LEU A 109 -3.55 7.48 -8.98
CA LEU A 109 -2.84 6.59 -8.06
C LEU A 109 -1.78 5.75 -8.77
N THR A 110 -2.04 5.22 -9.96
CA THR A 110 -1.05 4.43 -10.70
C THR A 110 -0.02 5.28 -11.43
N THR A 111 -0.06 6.61 -11.27
CA THR A 111 0.81 7.56 -11.97
C THR A 111 0.71 7.46 -13.50
N THR A 112 -0.44 7.00 -14.00
CA THR A 112 -0.71 6.86 -15.44
C THR A 112 -0.96 8.21 -16.09
N GLY A 113 -1.62 9.13 -15.37
CA GLY A 113 -1.84 10.50 -15.86
C GLY A 113 -2.86 10.65 -16.98
N ALA A 114 -3.65 9.61 -17.29
CA ALA A 114 -4.79 9.71 -18.19
C ALA A 114 -5.97 10.43 -17.51
N THR A 115 -6.74 11.21 -18.27
CA THR A 115 -7.84 12.04 -17.76
C THR A 115 -9.09 11.88 -18.63
N VAL A 116 -10.26 11.73 -18.00
CA VAL A 116 -11.61 11.82 -18.59
C VAL A 116 -12.25 13.19 -18.33
N ILE A 117 -11.65 14.01 -17.44
CA ILE A 117 -12.06 15.41 -17.25
C ILE A 117 -11.69 16.23 -18.50
N PRO A 118 -12.66 16.86 -19.21
CA PRO A 118 -12.38 17.54 -20.48
C PRO A 118 -11.60 18.86 -20.34
N HIS A 119 -11.88 19.66 -19.30
CA HIS A 119 -11.29 20.98 -19.09
C HIS A 119 -10.62 21.05 -17.72
N VAL A 120 -9.32 20.82 -17.71
CA VAL A 120 -8.54 20.68 -16.47
C VAL A 120 -8.12 22.04 -15.89
N ASP A 121 -7.94 23.04 -16.74
CA ASP A 121 -7.42 24.37 -16.36
C ASP A 121 -8.42 25.21 -15.55
N GLY A 122 -9.70 24.88 -15.61
CA GLY A 122 -10.79 25.57 -14.89
C GLY A 122 -11.24 24.87 -13.61
N LEU A 123 -10.51 23.85 -13.14
CA LEU A 123 -10.89 23.08 -11.96
C LEU A 123 -10.73 23.89 -10.68
N ALA A 124 -11.59 23.59 -9.70
CA ALA A 124 -11.41 24.06 -8.33
C ALA A 124 -9.99 23.72 -7.83
N PRO A 125 -9.27 24.67 -7.21
CA PRO A 125 -7.90 24.46 -6.75
C PRO A 125 -7.71 23.20 -5.89
N SER A 126 -8.66 22.89 -5.00
CA SER A 126 -8.62 21.69 -4.16
C SER A 126 -8.79 20.38 -4.93
N VAL A 127 -9.62 20.38 -5.98
CA VAL A 127 -9.83 19.21 -6.85
C VAL A 127 -8.60 18.97 -7.71
N ASN A 128 -8.02 20.03 -8.27
CA ASN A 128 -6.78 19.89 -9.04
C ASN A 128 -5.61 19.44 -8.14
N PHE A 129 -5.52 20.01 -6.92
CA PHE A 129 -4.56 19.56 -5.92
C PHE A 129 -4.75 18.07 -5.57
N TRP A 130 -6.00 17.61 -5.39
CA TRP A 130 -6.28 16.20 -5.13
C TRP A 130 -5.74 15.29 -6.24
N ARG A 131 -5.93 15.66 -7.51
CA ARG A 131 -5.39 14.91 -8.67
C ARG A 131 -3.87 14.80 -8.63
N HIS A 132 -3.16 15.89 -8.33
CA HIS A 132 -1.71 15.85 -8.17
C HIS A 132 -1.27 15.07 -6.93
N MET A 133 -2.01 15.18 -5.83
CA MET A 133 -1.72 14.44 -4.62
C MET A 133 -1.90 12.93 -4.81
N LEU A 134 -2.87 12.48 -5.61
CA LEU A 134 -3.00 11.06 -5.98
C LEU A 134 -1.78 10.54 -6.74
N ASN A 135 -1.25 11.31 -7.69
CA ASN A 135 0.00 10.97 -8.38
C ASN A 135 1.19 10.90 -7.41
N TRP A 136 1.28 11.84 -6.48
CA TRP A 136 2.32 11.83 -5.47
C TRP A 136 2.23 10.62 -4.53
N LEU A 137 1.03 10.31 -4.02
CA LEU A 137 0.76 9.13 -3.20
C LEU A 137 1.06 7.83 -3.95
N GLY A 138 0.69 7.79 -5.23
CA GLY A 138 0.97 6.70 -6.15
C GLY A 138 2.45 6.42 -6.33
N GLY A 139 3.21 7.47 -6.65
CA GLY A 139 4.65 7.43 -6.81
C GLY A 139 5.36 6.96 -5.54
N MET A 140 4.96 7.50 -4.38
CA MET A 140 5.51 7.03 -3.10
C MET A 140 5.13 5.56 -2.83
N GLY A 141 3.89 5.17 -3.14
CA GLY A 141 3.39 3.81 -2.97
C GLY A 141 4.18 2.78 -3.77
N ILE A 142 4.48 3.05 -5.04
CA ILE A 142 5.25 2.13 -5.89
C ILE A 142 6.72 2.05 -5.47
N ILE A 143 7.33 3.15 -5.01
CA ILE A 143 8.71 3.15 -4.47
C ILE A 143 8.80 2.28 -3.22
N VAL A 144 7.89 2.48 -2.25
CA VAL A 144 7.85 1.68 -1.02
C VAL A 144 7.61 0.21 -1.35
N LEU A 145 6.70 -0.08 -2.29
CA LEU A 145 6.43 -1.45 -2.73
C LEU A 145 7.66 -2.08 -3.37
N ALA A 146 8.37 -1.36 -4.25
CA ALA A 146 9.58 -1.84 -4.90
C ALA A 146 10.66 -2.18 -3.85
N VAL A 147 10.93 -1.28 -2.90
CA VAL A 147 11.91 -1.52 -1.82
C VAL A 147 11.50 -2.69 -0.92
N ALA A 148 10.21 -2.88 -0.65
CA ALA A 148 9.72 -4.00 0.15
C ALA A 148 9.78 -5.35 -0.59
N ILE A 149 9.52 -5.38 -1.90
CA ILE A 149 9.47 -6.60 -2.71
C ILE A 149 10.83 -7.02 -3.27
N LEU A 150 11.70 -6.07 -3.65
CA LEU A 150 13.02 -6.34 -4.24
C LEU A 150 13.87 -7.36 -3.45
N PRO A 151 13.93 -7.31 -2.10
CA PRO A 151 14.65 -8.32 -1.32
C PRO A 151 14.05 -9.72 -1.44
N MET A 152 12.71 -9.82 -1.53
CA MET A 152 12.00 -11.10 -1.61
C MET A 152 12.17 -11.79 -2.97
N LEU A 153 12.40 -11.01 -4.04
CA LEU A 153 12.67 -11.54 -5.39
C LEU A 153 14.12 -11.97 -5.58
N GLY A 154 15.01 -11.77 -4.59
CA GLY A 154 16.40 -12.22 -4.65
C GLY A 154 17.29 -11.40 -5.60
N VAL A 155 16.79 -10.28 -6.13
CA VAL A 155 17.46 -9.45 -7.16
C VAL A 155 18.49 -8.47 -6.56
N GLY A 156 18.55 -8.27 -5.24
CA GLY A 156 19.43 -7.25 -4.63
C GLY A 156 20.67 -7.74 -3.86
N GLY A 157 20.58 -8.83 -3.10
CA GLY A 157 21.65 -9.21 -2.14
C GLY A 157 22.55 -10.35 -2.61
N THR A 158 21.98 -11.38 -3.23
CA THR A 158 22.71 -12.61 -3.58
C THR A 158 23.71 -12.42 -4.72
N GLN A 159 23.50 -11.44 -5.60
CA GLN A 159 24.42 -11.13 -6.69
C GLN A 159 25.55 -10.21 -6.22
N LEU A 160 25.28 -9.27 -5.31
CA LEU A 160 26.30 -8.41 -4.71
C LEU A 160 27.26 -9.22 -3.83
N PHE A 161 26.73 -10.13 -2.99
CA PHE A 161 27.56 -11.07 -2.21
C PHE A 161 28.36 -12.04 -3.09
N LYS A 162 27.85 -12.42 -4.27
CA LYS A 162 28.59 -13.22 -5.24
C LYS A 162 29.66 -12.42 -6.01
N ALA A 163 29.48 -11.11 -6.13
CA ALA A 163 30.44 -10.22 -6.76
C ALA A 163 31.58 -9.83 -5.79
N GLU A 164 31.28 -9.68 -4.50
CA GLU A 164 32.27 -9.37 -3.45
C GLU A 164 33.01 -10.60 -2.92
N ILE A 165 32.49 -11.81 -3.12
CA ILE A 165 33.15 -13.07 -2.73
C ILE A 165 33.39 -13.91 -3.99
N PRO A 166 34.54 -13.75 -4.67
CA PRO A 166 34.95 -14.70 -5.71
C PRO A 166 35.23 -16.05 -5.04
N GLY A 167 34.43 -17.08 -5.35
CA GLY A 167 34.84 -18.48 -5.13
C GLY A 167 34.01 -19.36 -4.20
N ILE A 168 32.76 -19.02 -3.83
CA ILE A 168 31.88 -20.01 -3.17
C ILE A 168 30.84 -20.54 -4.16
N ASP A 169 31.30 -21.48 -4.98
CA ASP A 169 30.41 -22.40 -5.67
C ASP A 169 29.77 -23.36 -4.66
N LYS A 170 28.45 -23.52 -4.78
CA LYS A 170 27.65 -24.42 -3.94
C LYS A 170 27.91 -25.88 -4.32
N GLU A 171 29.00 -26.46 -3.83
CA GLU A 171 29.14 -27.91 -3.72
C GLU A 171 29.65 -28.31 -2.33
N SER A 172 28.81 -28.13 -1.30
CA SER A 172 28.72 -29.14 -0.24
C SER A 172 27.36 -29.04 0.45
N LYS A 173 26.38 -29.75 -0.13
CA LYS A 173 25.45 -30.48 0.72
C LYS A 173 26.32 -31.43 1.55
N MET A 174 26.50 -31.18 2.85
CA MET A 174 26.64 -32.26 3.82
C MET A 174 26.36 -31.78 5.23
N SER A 175 25.43 -32.51 5.83
CA SER A 175 24.84 -32.43 7.16
C SER A 175 25.82 -32.28 8.35
N PRO A 176 25.31 -31.85 9.52
CA PRO A 176 26.10 -31.46 10.69
C PRO A 176 26.65 -32.68 11.42
N ARG A 177 27.98 -32.85 11.47
CA ARG A 177 28.64 -33.80 12.39
C ARG A 177 30.06 -33.31 12.73
N ILE A 178 30.15 -32.38 13.67
CA ILE A 178 31.41 -32.07 14.39
C ILE A 178 31.35 -32.53 15.86
N SER A 179 30.25 -33.18 16.26
CA SER A 179 30.03 -33.65 17.64
C SER A 179 30.64 -35.03 17.95
N GLN A 180 31.41 -35.64 17.04
CA GLN A 180 31.96 -37.00 17.24
C GLN A 180 33.49 -37.09 17.34
N VAL A 181 34.26 -36.02 17.15
CA VAL A 181 35.74 -36.11 17.19
C VAL A 181 36.30 -35.91 18.61
N ALA A 182 35.61 -35.20 19.50
CA ALA A 182 36.15 -34.92 20.84
C ALA A 182 35.97 -36.06 21.87
N LYS A 183 35.22 -37.13 21.56
CA LYS A 183 34.92 -38.20 22.53
C LYS A 183 35.93 -39.36 22.55
N ASN A 184 36.85 -39.43 21.59
CA ASN A 184 37.86 -40.50 21.50
C ASN A 184 39.29 -40.07 21.85
N SER A 185 39.52 -38.82 22.25
CA SER A 185 40.86 -38.32 22.61
C SER A 185 41.11 -38.25 24.13
N GLY A 186 40.21 -38.81 24.96
CA GLY A 186 40.23 -38.65 26.42
C GLY A 186 40.39 -39.93 27.26
N SER A 187 40.82 -41.07 26.69
CA SER A 187 41.00 -42.31 27.46
C SER A 187 42.32 -43.04 27.18
N ALA A 188 43.43 -42.32 27.30
CA ALA A 188 44.74 -42.91 27.49
C ALA A 188 45.46 -42.15 28.61
N THR A 189 45.16 -42.53 29.85
CA THR A 189 46.06 -42.28 30.99
C THR A 189 47.19 -43.32 30.99
N PRO A 190 48.40 -42.95 31.45
CA PRO A 190 49.60 -43.79 31.47
C PRO A 190 49.49 -45.00 32.41
#